data_AF-A0AA97E068-F1
#
_entry.id   AF-A0AA97E068-F1
#
_cell.length_a   1.000
_cell.length_b   1.000
_cell.length_c   1.000
_cell.angle_alpha   90.00
_cell.angle_beta   90.00
_cell.angle_gamma   90.00
#
_symmetry.space_group_name_H-M   'P 1'
#
loop_
_entity.id
_entity.type
_entity.pdbx_description
1 polymer ?
#
loop_
_entity_poly.entity_id
_entity_poly.type
_entity_poly.pdbx_seq_one_letter_code
_entity_poly.pdbx_strand_id
1 'polypeptide(L)' 'MEALPDHQQSQRIRVVHLADHSGRLQVLFPESNMLDIAAVSRITKRRLESRCPLSSIGRCSYKTQ' A
#
# COMPACT_ATOMS: atom_id res chain seq x y z
N MET A 1 20.95 7.64 -33.18
CA MET A 1 21.17 7.24 -31.78
C MET A 1 19.96 7.72 -31.01
N GLU A 2 19.00 6.83 -30.83
CA GLU A 2 17.69 7.15 -30.26
C GLU A 2 17.85 7.18 -28.75
N ALA A 3 17.72 8.36 -28.15
CA ALA A 3 17.75 8.51 -26.70
C ALA A 3 16.56 7.74 -26.12
N LEU A 4 16.85 6.64 -25.43
CA LEU A 4 15.87 5.95 -24.57
C LEU A 4 15.23 7.01 -23.68
N PRO A 5 13.89 7.15 -23.67
CA PRO A 5 13.27 8.09 -22.76
C PRO A 5 13.63 7.64 -21.35
N ASP A 6 14.28 8.55 -20.63
CA ASP A 6 14.56 8.46 -19.20
C ASP A 6 13.21 8.38 -18.48
N HIS A 7 12.58 7.21 -18.52
CA HIS A 7 11.39 6.86 -17.73
C HIS A 7 11.83 6.56 -16.31
N GLN A 8 12.76 7.34 -15.78
CA GLN A 8 12.96 7.50 -14.36
C GLN A 8 11.81 8.39 -13.82
N GLN A 9 10.57 7.98 -14.09
CA GLN A 9 9.47 8.31 -13.20
C GLN A 9 9.97 7.90 -11.84
N SER A 10 10.24 8.87 -10.97
CA SER A 10 10.60 8.61 -9.59
C SER A 10 9.56 7.64 -9.04
N GLN A 11 9.87 6.34 -9.00
CA GLN A 11 8.94 5.30 -8.60
C GLN A 11 8.82 5.40 -7.08
N ARG A 12 8.13 6.43 -6.63
CA ARG A 12 7.81 6.65 -5.24
C ARG A 12 6.96 5.48 -4.80
N ILE A 13 7.41 4.80 -3.75
CA ILE A 13 6.72 3.67 -3.17
C ILE A 13 6.04 4.15 -1.90
N ARG A 14 4.81 3.72 -1.69
CA ARG A 14 4.07 3.92 -0.45
C ARG A 14 4.21 2.67 0.41
N VAL A 15 4.46 2.90 1.69
CA VAL A 15 4.55 1.85 2.71
C VAL A 15 3.37 1.99 3.65
N VAL A 16 2.57 0.94 3.78
CA VAL A 16 1.43 0.88 4.71
C VAL A 16 1.67 -0.22 5.73
N HIS A 17 1.42 0.10 6.99
CA HIS A 17 1.50 -0.83 8.10
C HIS A 17 0.11 -1.36 8.43
N LEU A 18 -0.07 -2.66 8.24
CA LEU A 18 -1.25 -3.41 8.64
C LEU A 18 -0.91 -4.26 9.87
N ALA A 19 -1.91 -4.60 10.67
CA ALA A 19 -1.74 -5.49 11.80
C ALA A 19 -2.97 -6.39 11.96
N ASP A 20 -2.76 -7.59 12.50
CA ASP A 20 -3.84 -8.45 12.99
C ASP A 20 -3.39 -9.22 14.25
N HIS A 21 -4.20 -10.19 14.67
CA HIS A 21 -3.95 -11.09 15.79
C HIS A 21 -2.68 -11.95 15.66
N SER A 22 -2.19 -12.19 14.43
CA SER A 22 -0.99 -12.95 14.12
C SER A 22 0.28 -12.09 13.99
N GLY A 23 0.15 -10.76 14.00
CA GLY A 23 1.28 -9.83 14.01
C GLY A 23 1.14 -8.62 13.09
N ARG A 24 2.28 -8.06 12.69
CA ARG A 24 2.37 -6.85 11.83
C ARG A 24 2.72 -7.25 10.40
N LEU A 25 2.18 -6.52 9.43
CA LEU A 25 2.45 -6.68 8.01
C LEU A 25 2.78 -5.32 7.40
N GLN A 26 3.87 -5.22 6.64
CA GLN A 26 4.19 -4.05 5.84
C GLN A 26 3.85 -4.34 4.39
N VAL A 27 3.13 -3.42 3.75
CA VAL A 27 2.76 -3.52 2.35
C VAL A 27 3.40 -2.37 1.59
N LEU A 28 4.11 -2.71 0.52
CA LEU A 28 4.76 -1.77 -0.38
C LEU A 28 4.04 -1.79 -1.72
N PHE A 29 3.66 -0.62 -2.23
CA PHE A 29 2.99 -0.48 -3.51
C PHE A 29 3.36 0.85 -4.19
N PRO A 30 3.25 0.95 -5.52
CA PRO A 30 3.52 2.19 -6.25
C PRO A 30 2.64 3.34 -5.74
N GLU A 31 3.19 4.55 -5.63
CA GLU A 31 2.46 5.73 -5.16
C GLU A 31 1.21 6.03 -6.01
N SER A 32 1.30 5.78 -7.32
CA SER A 32 0.21 5.93 -8.29
C SER A 32 -0.97 4.98 -8.07
N ASN A 33 -0.78 3.92 -7.28
CA ASN A 33 -1.75 2.85 -7.14
C ASN A 33 -2.45 2.94 -5.78
N MET A 34 -3.61 2.31 -5.71
CA MET A 34 -4.39 2.18 -4.49
C MET A 34 -4.25 0.77 -3.95
N LEU A 35 -4.07 0.64 -2.64
CA LEU A 35 -3.99 -0.67 -2.00
C LEU A 35 -5.40 -1.24 -1.74
N ASP A 36 -5.65 -2.47 -2.17
CA ASP A 36 -6.85 -3.24 -1.83
C ASP A 36 -6.55 -4.16 -0.63
N ILE A 37 -7.02 -3.76 0.54
CA ILE A 37 -6.79 -4.53 1.78
C ILE A 37 -7.52 -5.87 1.74
N ALA A 38 -8.69 -5.96 1.08
CA ALA A 38 -9.42 -7.22 0.98
C ALA A 38 -8.65 -8.24 0.13
N ALA A 39 -8.01 -7.81 -0.96
CA ALA A 39 -7.13 -8.66 -1.75
C ALA A 39 -5.92 -9.13 -0.93
N VAL A 40 -5.25 -8.24 -0.19
CA VAL A 40 -4.13 -8.61 0.69
C VAL A 40 -4.60 -9.62 1.74
N SER A 41 -5.74 -9.38 2.39
CA SER A 41 -6.32 -10.27 3.39
C SER A 41 -6.62 -11.66 2.86
N ARG A 42 -7.10 -11.78 1.61
CA ARG A 42 -7.36 -13.07 0.96
C ARG A 42 -6.05 -13.82 0.67
N ILE A 43 -5.04 -13.12 0.17
CA ILE A 43 -3.73 -13.71 -0.16
C ILE A 43 -2.99 -14.15 1.10
N THR A 44 -2.95 -13.32 2.14
CA THR A 44 -2.24 -13.62 3.38
C THR A 44 -3.08 -14.47 4.35
N LYS A 45 -4.35 -14.73 4.04
CA LYS A 45 -5.34 -15.38 4.93
C LYS A 45 -5.42 -14.73 6.32
N ARG A 46 -5.30 -13.40 6.37
CA ARG A 46 -5.25 -12.61 7.62
C ARG A 46 -6.36 -11.57 7.65
N ARG A 47 -6.90 -11.29 8.82
CA ARG A 47 -7.89 -10.21 9.03
C ARG A 47 -7.15 -8.92 9.33
N LEU A 48 -6.60 -8.32 8.28
CA LEU A 48 -5.71 -7.18 8.39
C LEU A 48 -6.52 -5.92 8.69
N GLU A 49 -6.23 -5.28 9.81
CA GLU A 49 -6.79 -3.99 10.17
C GLU A 49 -5.75 -2.91 9.83
N SER A 50 -6.21 -1.83 9.19
CA SER A 50 -5.35 -0.69 8.88
C SER A 50 -4.98 0.05 10.17
N ARG A 51 -3.68 0.09 10.52
CA ARG A 51 -3.21 0.84 11.69
C ARG A 51 -2.93 2.30 11.37
N CYS A 52 -3.70 2.92 10.46
CA CYS A 52 -3.53 4.33 10.11
C CYS A 52 -3.92 5.20 11.31
N PRO A 53 -3.00 6.01 11.86
CA PRO A 53 -3.37 6.99 12.87
C PRO A 53 -4.32 8.00 12.23
N LEU A 54 -5.40 8.31 12.95
CA LEU A 54 -6.49 9.22 12.58
C LEU A 54 -6.00 10.64 12.17
N SER A 55 -4.73 10.97 12.41
CA SER A 55 -4.08 12.20 11.95
C SER A 55 -3.70 12.22 10.46
N SER A 56 -3.87 11.10 9.74
CA SER A 56 -3.45 10.94 8.34
C SER A 56 -4.62 10.88 7.34
N ILE A 57 -5.78 11.44 7.68
CA ILE A 57 -7.04 11.36 6.92
C ILE A 57 -6.89 11.75 5.43
N GLY A 58 -5.84 12.49 5.05
CA GLY A 58 -5.54 12.81 3.65
C GLY A 58 -4.59 11.86 2.89
N ARG A 59 -4.05 10.80 3.50
CA ARG A 59 -3.00 9.96 2.88
C ARG A 59 -3.23 8.45 2.92
N CYS A 60 -4.31 7.94 3.53
CA CYS A 60 -4.64 6.52 3.47
C CYS A 60 -5.58 6.24 2.29
N SER A 61 -5.04 6.27 1.07
CA SER A 61 -5.71 5.75 -0.14
C SER A 61 -5.64 4.21 -0.17
N TYR A 62 -6.41 3.58 0.70
CA TYR A 62 -6.84 2.20 0.49
C TYR A 62 -8.35 2.17 0.38
N LYS A 63 -8.87 1.26 -0.45
CA LYS A 63 -10.30 0.98 -0.48
C LYS A 63 -10.61 -0.03 0.62
N THR A 64 -11.42 0.39 1.59
CA THR A 64 -12.19 -0.53 2.42
C THR A 64 -13.52 -0.73 1.70
N GLN A 65 -13.82 -1.95 1.27
CA GLN A 65 -15.14 -2.30 0.73
C GLN A 65 -16.10 -2.60 1.88
#